data_AF-A0A0S7E6E0-F1
#
_entry.id   AF-A0A0S7E6E0-F1
#
_cell.length_a   1.000
_cell.length_b   1.000
_cell.length_c   1.000
_cell.angle_alpha   90.00
_cell.angle_beta   90.00
_cell.angle_gamma   90.00
#
_symmetry.space_group_name_H-M   'P 1'
#
loop_
_entity.id
_entity.type
_entity.pdbx_description
1 polymer ?
#
loop_
_entity_poly.entity_id
_entity_poly.type
_entity_poly.pdbx_seq_one_letter_code
_entity_poly.pdbx_strand_id
1 'polypeptide(L)'
;MRKSYSSFEEIKYDLEVLKLKKDIHYHKVFRAVDNIKTELSPDRVVRNTLGSVTSYVKGSSNIQAFLITTALKYFFKNRTKNK
;
A
#
# COMPACT_ATOMS: atom_id res chain seq x y z
N MET A 1 -9.41 -23.01 -26.88
CA MET A 1 -8.73 -23.77 -27.96
C MET A 1 -7.38 -24.25 -27.44
N ARG A 2 -7.06 -25.54 -27.63
CA ARG A 2 -5.70 -26.06 -27.41
C ARG A 2 -4.82 -25.56 -28.55
N LYS A 3 -3.66 -24.98 -28.25
CA LYS A 3 -2.67 -24.62 -29.29
C LYS A 3 -2.17 -25.92 -29.93
N SER A 4 -2.22 -26.02 -31.25
CA SER A 4 -1.60 -27.12 -32.00
C SER A 4 -0.27 -26.61 -32.52
N TYR A 5 0.82 -27.32 -32.19
CA TYR A 5 2.16 -26.93 -32.59
C TYR A 5 2.53 -27.63 -33.88
N SER A 6 3.13 -26.89 -34.79
CA SER A 6 3.57 -27.39 -36.09
C SER A 6 4.95 -28.05 -36.03
N SER A 7 5.80 -27.64 -35.07
CA SER A 7 7.15 -28.19 -34.89
C SER A 7 7.62 -28.17 -33.43
N PHE A 8 8.70 -28.91 -33.14
CA PHE A 8 9.32 -28.92 -31.81
C PHE A 8 10.03 -27.61 -31.46
N GLU A 9 10.50 -26.88 -32.47
CA GLU A 9 11.12 -25.57 -32.33
C GLU A 9 10.11 -24.54 -31.82
N GLU A 10 8.87 -24.60 -32.31
CA GLU A 10 7.78 -23.74 -31.86
C GLU A 10 7.47 -23.96 -30.37
N ILE A 11 7.45 -25.23 -29.94
CA ILE A 11 7.27 -25.61 -28.53
C ILE A 11 8.42 -25.06 -27.66
N LYS A 12 9.66 -25.19 -28.13
CA LYS A 12 10.84 -24.73 -27.41
C LYS A 12 10.83 -23.21 -27.22
N TYR A 13 10.48 -22.48 -28.27
CA TYR A 13 10.35 -21.03 -28.22
C TYR A 13 9.26 -20.59 -27.23
N ASP A 14 8.07 -21.20 -27.30
CA ASP A 14 6.98 -20.87 -26.36
C ASP A 14 7.35 -21.21 -24.91
N LEU A 15 8.08 -22.32 -24.68
CA LEU A 15 8.61 -22.66 -23.35
C LEU A 15 9.64 -21.64 -22.85
N GLU A 16 10.48 -21.10 -23.72
CA GLU A 16 11.43 -20.04 -23.38
C GLU A 16 10.71 -18.74 -23.02
N VAL A 17 9.71 -18.35 -23.81
CA VAL A 17 8.83 -17.21 -23.49
C VAL A 17 8.11 -17.43 -22.17
N LEU A 18 7.63 -18.64 -21.90
CA LEU A 18 6.96 -18.97 -20.65
C LEU A 18 7.90 -18.85 -19.44
N LYS A 19 9.15 -19.31 -19.57
CA LYS A 19 10.19 -19.12 -18.54
C LYS A 19 10.44 -17.63 -18.30
N LEU A 20 10.63 -16.85 -19.36
CA LEU A 20 10.87 -15.41 -19.24
C LEU A 20 9.72 -14.70 -18.51
N LYS A 21 8.46 -15.04 -18.86
CA LYS A 21 7.27 -14.50 -18.21
C LYS A 21 7.20 -14.88 -16.73
N LYS A 22 7.53 -16.13 -16.40
CA LYS A 22 7.58 -16.61 -15.02
C LYS A 22 8.60 -15.80 -14.21
N ASP A 23 9.81 -15.58 -14.74
CA ASP A 23 10.87 -14.86 -14.04
C ASP A 23 10.50 -13.39 -13.84
N ILE A 24 9.94 -12.73 -14.86
CA ILE A 24 9.40 -11.37 -14.75
C ILE A 24 8.31 -11.29 -13.68
N HIS A 25 7.39 -12.27 -13.65
CA HIS A 25 6.33 -12.30 -12.68
C HIS A 25 6.86 -12.50 -11.25
N TYR A 26 7.82 -13.40 -11.07
CA TYR A 26 8.51 -13.60 -9.79
C TYR A 26 9.14 -12.32 -9.29
N HIS A 27 9.90 -11.61 -10.13
CA HIS A 27 10.51 -10.34 -9.77
C HIS A 27 9.48 -9.25 -9.45
N LYS A 28 8.34 -9.20 -10.13
CA LYS A 28 7.26 -8.25 -9.82
C LYS A 28 6.67 -8.51 -8.43
N VAL A 29 6.36 -9.77 -8.11
CA VAL A 29 5.81 -10.14 -6.81
C VAL A 29 6.82 -9.84 -5.70
N PHE A 30 8.08 -10.23 -5.89
CA PHE A 30 9.14 -9.96 -4.93
C PHE A 30 9.29 -8.46 -4.64
N ARG A 31 9.36 -7.63 -5.70
CA ARG A 31 9.40 -6.16 -5.56
C ARG A 31 8.16 -5.60 -4.90
N ALA A 32 6.97 -6.12 -5.20
CA ALA A 32 5.74 -5.68 -4.57
C ALA A 32 5.75 -5.94 -3.06
N VAL A 33 6.22 -7.12 -2.63
CA VAL A 33 6.35 -7.46 -1.21
C VAL A 33 7.36 -6.53 -0.51
N ASP A 34 8.51 -6.27 -1.12
CA ASP A 34 9.50 -5.36 -0.55
C ASP A 34 8.97 -3.92 -0.48
N ASN A 35 8.28 -3.44 -1.51
CA ASN A 35 7.63 -2.13 -1.49
C ASN A 35 6.59 -2.04 -0.37
N ILE A 36 5.73 -3.04 -0.21
CA ILE A 36 4.74 -3.10 0.88
C ILE A 36 5.44 -3.04 2.24
N LYS A 37 6.55 -3.74 2.44
CA LYS A 37 7.33 -3.66 3.69
C LYS A 37 7.86 -2.25 3.95
N THR A 38 8.38 -1.57 2.91
CA THR A 38 8.88 -0.19 3.04
C THR A 38 7.76 0.84 3.23
N GLU A 39 6.56 0.58 2.70
CA GLU A 39 5.40 1.47 2.85
C GLU A 39 4.71 1.27 4.20
N LEU A 40 4.60 0.03 4.67
CA LEU A 40 4.06 -0.33 5.99
C LEU A 40 5.07 -0.17 7.12
N SER A 41 6.28 0.29 6.83
CA SER A 41 7.28 0.61 7.85
C SER A 41 6.68 1.60 8.86
N PRO A 42 6.73 1.32 10.18
CA PRO A 42 6.04 2.12 11.20
C PRO A 42 6.37 3.61 11.12
N ASP A 43 7.62 3.95 10.84
CA ASP A 43 8.08 5.33 10.67
C ASP A 43 7.32 6.08 9.56
N ARG A 44 7.12 5.42 8.40
CA ARG A 44 6.48 6.02 7.23
C ARG A 44 4.97 6.13 7.39
N VAL A 45 4.34 5.11 7.98
CA VAL A 45 2.91 5.12 8.32
C VAL A 45 2.61 6.22 9.33
N VAL A 46 3.41 6.33 10.39
CA VAL A 46 3.28 7.38 11.40
C VAL A 46 3.51 8.76 10.78
N ARG A 47 4.55 8.94 9.98
CA ARG A 47 4.85 10.23 9.32
C ARG A 47 3.75 10.66 8.35
N ASN A 48 3.21 9.74 7.55
CA ASN A 48 2.14 10.04 6.60
C ASN A 48 0.81 10.34 7.29
N THR A 49 0.46 9.59 8.34
CA THR A 49 -0.79 9.80 9.11
C THR A 49 -0.74 11.05 9.97
N LEU A 50 0.35 11.27 10.72
CA LEU A 50 0.52 12.50 11.50
C LEU A 50 0.66 13.73 10.60
N GLY A 51 1.39 13.63 9.48
CA GLY A 51 1.57 14.71 8.53
C GLY A 51 0.27 15.15 7.86
N SER A 52 -0.59 14.20 7.48
CA SER A 52 -1.90 14.49 6.88
C SER A 52 -2.88 15.12 7.88
N VAL A 53 -2.97 14.59 9.10
CA VAL A 53 -3.82 15.17 10.16
C VAL A 53 -3.35 16.58 10.52
N THR A 54 -2.04 16.78 10.68
CA THR A 54 -1.49 18.10 11.03
C THR A 54 -1.71 19.12 9.91
N SER A 55 -1.58 18.71 8.65
CA SER A 55 -1.81 19.59 7.50
C SER A 55 -3.28 19.95 7.35
N TYR A 56 -4.19 18.99 7.58
CA TYR A 56 -5.63 19.24 7.55
C TYR A 56 -6.06 20.21 8.67
N VAL A 57 -5.53 20.05 9.88
CA VAL A 57 -5.80 20.96 10.99
C VAL A 57 -5.23 22.36 10.72
N LYS A 58 -4.00 22.46 10.18
CA LYS A 58 -3.36 23.74 9.84
C LYS A 58 -4.03 24.48 8.67
N GLY A 59 -4.61 23.77 7.72
CA GLY A 59 -5.32 24.35 6.56
C GLY A 59 -6.79 24.69 6.84
N SER A 60 -7.35 24.22 7.96
CA SER A 60 -8.74 24.51 8.35
C SER A 60 -8.86 25.89 9.01
N SER A 61 -10.00 26.55 8.83
CA SER A 61 -10.29 27.81 9.51
C SER A 61 -10.28 27.62 11.04
N ASN A 62 -9.93 28.67 11.80
CA ASN A 62 -9.73 28.59 13.27
C ASN A 62 -10.87 27.90 14.04
N ILE A 63 -12.11 28.03 13.56
CA ILE A 63 -13.31 27.41 14.16
C ILE A 63 -13.33 25.89 13.93
N GLN A 64 -12.95 25.43 12.73
CA GLN A 64 -12.90 24.01 12.39
C GLN A 64 -11.81 23.29 13.17
N ALA A 65 -10.62 23.90 13.30
CA ALA A 65 -9.55 23.38 14.14
C ALA A 65 -9.99 23.20 15.60
N PHE A 66 -10.76 24.17 16.15
CA PHE A 66 -11.30 24.09 17.51
C PHE A 66 -12.33 22.96 17.68
N LEU A 67 -13.21 22.77 16.70
CA LEU A 67 -14.20 21.67 16.71
C LEU A 67 -13.51 20.31 16.62
N ILE A 68 -12.53 20.16 15.72
CA ILE A 68 -11.75 18.93 15.54
C ILE A 68 -11.00 18.58 16.84
N THR A 69 -10.30 19.55 17.43
CA THR A 69 -9.55 19.33 18.67
C THR A 69 -10.46 19.01 19.86
N THR A 70 -11.64 19.64 19.95
CA THR A 70 -12.63 19.36 20.99
C THR A 70 -13.24 17.97 20.84
N ALA A 71 -13.63 17.59 19.63
CA ALA A 71 -14.16 16.26 19.33
C ALA A 71 -13.14 15.15 19.62
N LEU A 72 -11.88 15.36 19.22
CA LEU A 72 -10.76 14.46 19.56
C LEU A 72 -10.60 14.33 21.08
N LYS A 73 -10.56 15.46 21.81
CA LYS A 73 -10.40 15.47 23.28
C LYS A 73 -11.54 14.72 23.97
N TYR A 74 -12.77 14.88 23.51
CA TYR A 74 -13.93 14.15 24.01
C TYR A 74 -13.81 12.64 23.74
N PHE A 75 -13.42 12.26 22.53
CA PHE A 75 -13.23 10.85 22.15
C PHE A 75 -12.13 10.16 22.98
N PHE A 76 -10.97 10.80 23.13
CA PHE A 76 -9.86 10.26 23.93
C PHE A 76 -10.18 10.20 25.42
N LYS A 77 -10.92 11.19 25.96
CA LYS A 77 -11.39 11.19 27.35
C LYS A 77 -12.37 10.05 27.64
N ASN A 78 -13.25 9.74 26.69
CA ASN A 78 -14.19 8.64 26.85
C ASN A 78 -13.51 7.26 26.72
N ARG A 79 -12.42 7.16 25.94
CA ARG A 79 -11.61 5.93 25.86
C ARG A 79 -10.78 5.65 27.10
N THR A 80 -10.33 6.68 27.82
CA THR A 80 -9.56 6.54 29.07
C THR A 80 -10.44 6.24 30.29
N LYS A 81 -11.73 6.56 30.25
CA LYS A 81 -12.68 6.27 31.34
C LYS A 81 -13.24 4.84 31.36
N ASN A 82 -13.11 4.08 30.27
CA ASN A 82 -13.57 2.70 30.15
C ASN A 82 -12.43 1.68 30.43
N LYS A 83 -11.46 2.07 31.24
CA LYS A 83 -10.38 1.22 31.75
C LYS A 83 -10.39 1.23 33.26
#